data_AF-A0A952IKF8-F1
#
_entry.id   AF-A0A952IKF8-F1
#
_cell.length_a   1.000
_cell.length_b   1.000
_cell.length_c   1.000
_cell.angle_alpha   90.00
_cell.angle_beta   90.00
_cell.angle_gamma   90.00
#
_symmetry.space_group_name_H-M   'P 1'
#
loop_
_entity.id
_entity.type
_entity.pdbx_description
1 polymer ?
#
loop_
_entity_poly.entity_id
_entity_poly.type
_entity_poly.pdbx_seq_one_letter_code
_entity_poly.pdbx_strand_id
1 'polypeptide(L)' 'DPEVKPRLPLGAVLMGDTYDSSVFDANIDQYDAEVQHYYMTRTGGNKDSTWSQEMKGLVGKESRPHMLGFLQDKAFLQK' A
#
# COMPACT_ATOMS: atom_id res chain seq x y z
N ASP A 1 -21.43 10.58 2.67
CA ASP A 1 -21.12 9.25 2.12
C ASP A 1 -19.67 9.26 1.65
N PRO A 2 -18.75 8.48 2.26
CA PRO A 2 -17.35 8.54 1.88
C PRO A 2 -17.12 7.83 0.54
N GLU A 3 -16.50 8.53 -0.41
CA GLU A 3 -16.10 7.93 -1.69
C GLU A 3 -15.17 6.71 -1.51
N VAL A 4 -15.39 5.67 -2.31
CA VAL A 4 -14.63 4.42 -2.28
C VAL A 4 -13.22 4.64 -2.80
N LYS A 5 -12.21 4.33 -1.98
CA LYS A 5 -10.81 4.36 -2.41
C LYS A 5 -10.53 3.21 -3.39
N PRO A 6 -9.84 3.46 -4.52
CA PRO A 6 -9.35 2.41 -5.42
C PRO A 6 -8.54 1.31 -4.70
N ARG A 7 -8.37 0.17 -5.37
CA ARG A 7 -7.55 -0.95 -4.91
C ARG A 7 -6.54 -1.32 -5.99
N LEU A 8 -5.45 -1.97 -5.59
CA LEU A 8 -4.47 -2.49 -6.53
C LEU A 8 -5.15 -3.34 -7.62
N PRO A 9 -4.69 -3.24 -8.87
CA PRO A 9 -5.17 -4.10 -9.96
C PRO A 9 -5.05 -5.57 -9.59
N LEU A 10 -6.01 -6.39 -10.06
CA LEU A 10 -6.03 -7.82 -9.73
C LEU A 10 -4.72 -8.52 -10.12
N GLY A 11 -4.13 -8.18 -11.27
CA GLY A 11 -2.86 -8.74 -11.73
C GLY A 11 -1.66 -8.41 -10.86
N ALA A 12 -1.73 -7.38 -10.00
CA ALA A 12 -0.70 -7.08 -9.01
C ALA A 12 -0.84 -7.89 -7.72
N VAL A 13 -1.99 -8.50 -7.47
CA VAL A 13 -2.33 -9.17 -6.20
C VAL A 13 -2.47 -10.68 -6.36
N LEU A 14 -3.11 -11.11 -7.45
CA LEU A 14 -3.38 -12.51 -7.75
C LEU A 14 -2.43 -13.00 -8.84
N MET A 15 -1.61 -14.00 -8.51
CA MET A 15 -0.73 -14.68 -9.45
C MET A 15 -1.02 -16.18 -9.44
N GLY A 16 -1.00 -16.79 -10.61
CA GLY A 16 -1.16 -18.23 -10.77
C GLY A 16 0.19 -18.93 -10.73
N ASP A 17 0.26 -20.05 -10.00
CA ASP A 17 1.39 -20.99 -9.88
C ASP A 17 2.66 -20.45 -9.23
N THR A 18 3.11 -19.26 -9.64
CA THR A 18 4.37 -18.66 -9.20
C THR A 18 4.22 -17.17 -8.96
N TYR A 19 5.05 -16.67 -8.08
CA TYR A 19 5.17 -15.23 -7.88
C TYR A 19 5.89 -14.61 -9.07
N ASP A 20 5.22 -13.70 -9.77
CA ASP A 20 5.76 -12.99 -10.93
C ASP A 20 5.94 -11.51 -10.59
N SER A 21 7.19 -11.08 -10.40
CA SER A 21 7.49 -9.68 -10.12
C SER A 21 7.58 -8.80 -11.38
N SER A 22 7.59 -9.40 -12.57
CA SER A 22 7.72 -8.65 -13.82
C SER A 22 6.47 -7.82 -14.14
N VAL A 23 5.32 -8.18 -13.56
CA VAL A 23 4.05 -7.45 -13.76
C VAL A 23 3.94 -6.19 -12.91
N PHE A 24 4.83 -5.97 -11.94
CA PHE A 24 4.64 -4.92 -10.93
C PHE A 24 4.71 -3.51 -11.48
N ASP A 25 5.78 -3.16 -12.22
CA ASP A 25 5.99 -1.78 -12.66
C ASP A 25 4.77 -1.26 -13.45
N ALA A 26 4.29 -2.04 -14.42
CA ALA A 26 3.12 -1.68 -15.22
C ALA A 26 1.84 -1.55 -14.39
N ASN A 27 1.59 -2.46 -13.44
CA ASN A 27 0.39 -2.40 -12.61
C ASN A 27 0.45 -1.26 -11.57
N ILE A 28 1.63 -0.97 -11.03
CA ILE A 28 1.83 0.14 -10.09
C ILE A 28 1.68 1.48 -10.81
N ASP A 29 2.24 1.64 -12.01
CA ASP A 29 2.08 2.87 -12.81
C ASP A 29 0.61 3.14 -13.14
N GLN A 30 -0.14 2.10 -13.55
CA GLN A 30 -1.58 2.21 -13.79
C GLN A 30 -2.32 2.63 -12.51
N TYR A 31 -2.00 2.00 -11.38
CA TYR A 31 -2.67 2.27 -10.12
C TYR A 31 -2.34 3.65 -9.55
N ASP A 32 -1.11 4.12 -9.73
CA ASP A 32 -0.67 5.44 -9.31
C ASP A 32 -1.48 6.54 -10.00
N ALA A 33 -1.75 6.39 -11.31
CA ALA A 33 -2.62 7.31 -12.05
C ALA A 33 -4.06 7.31 -11.51
N GLU A 34 -4.62 6.13 -11.21
CA GLU A 34 -5.98 6.01 -10.66
C GLU A 34 -6.11 6.64 -9.27
N VAL A 35 -5.12 6.38 -8.39
CA VAL A 35 -5.10 6.92 -7.03
C VAL A 35 -4.86 8.43 -7.02
N GLN A 36 -3.99 8.94 -7.89
CA GLN A 36 -3.78 10.38 -8.04
C GLN A 36 -5.09 11.06 -8.47
N HIS A 37 -5.76 10.53 -9.50
CA HIS A 37 -7.06 11.04 -9.93
C HIS A 37 -8.10 11.02 -8.81
N TYR A 38 -8.19 9.91 -8.07
CA TYR A 38 -9.05 9.79 -6.90
C TYR A 38 -8.76 10.88 -5.86
N TYR A 39 -7.50 11.09 -5.46
CA TYR A 39 -7.17 12.10 -4.46
C TYR A 39 -7.42 13.54 -4.90
N MET A 40 -7.24 13.83 -6.20
CA MET A 40 -7.53 15.14 -6.78
C MET A 40 -9.03 15.45 -6.86
N THR A 41 -9.85 14.43 -7.13
CA THR A 41 -11.29 14.62 -7.39
C THR A 41 -12.17 14.38 -6.17
N ARG A 42 -11.66 13.66 -5.17
CA ARG A 42 -12.40 13.37 -3.94
C ARG A 42 -12.82 14.66 -3.25
N THR A 43 -14.05 14.66 -2.73
CA THR A 43 -14.65 15.79 -2.00
C THR A 43 -13.68 16.42 -0.99
N GLY A 44 -13.29 17.69 -1.20
CA GLY A 44 -12.28 18.40 -0.40
C GLY A 44 -10.82 18.18 -0.84
N GLY A 45 -10.62 17.66 -2.05
CA GLY A 45 -9.34 17.21 -2.61
C GLY A 45 -8.33 18.33 -2.79
N ASN A 46 -7.35 18.36 -1.89
CA ASN A 46 -6.13 19.18 -1.98
C ASN A 46 -4.86 18.32 -2.05
N LYS A 47 -5.03 17.01 -2.30
CA LYS A 47 -3.92 16.06 -2.26
C LYS A 47 -3.60 15.60 -3.68
N ASP A 48 -2.40 15.97 -4.11
CA ASP A 48 -1.78 15.47 -5.33
C ASP A 48 -0.65 14.52 -4.93
N SER A 49 -0.93 13.22 -4.95
CA SER A 49 0.00 12.17 -4.56
C SER A 49 -0.40 10.85 -5.21
N THR A 50 0.59 10.04 -5.55
CA THR A 50 0.38 8.66 -6.00
C THR A 50 0.45 7.67 -4.84
N TRP A 51 0.08 6.41 -5.06
CA TRP A 51 0.16 5.37 -4.04
C TRP A 51 1.61 5.01 -3.70
N SER A 52 2.48 4.87 -4.71
CA SER A 52 3.89 4.53 -4.51
C SER A 52 4.64 5.61 -3.70
N GLN A 53 4.32 6.89 -3.93
CA GLN A 53 4.84 8.01 -3.15
C GLN A 53 4.43 7.93 -1.68
N GLU A 54 3.15 7.68 -1.40
CA GLU A 54 2.65 7.50 -0.03
C GLU A 54 3.32 6.31 0.67
N MET A 55 3.42 5.17 -0.02
CA MET A 55 4.04 3.99 0.55
C MET A 55 5.50 4.24 0.90
N LYS A 56 6.28 4.87 0.01
CA LYS A 56 7.68 5.23 0.28
C LYS A 56 7.82 6.10 1.53
N GLY A 57 6.90 7.04 1.74
CA GLY A 57 6.86 7.88 2.94
C GLY A 57 6.54 7.10 4.24
N LEU A 58 5.68 6.08 4.14
CA LEU A 58 5.27 5.25 5.28
C LEU A 58 6.32 4.19 5.64
N VAL A 59 6.82 3.42 4.66
CA VAL A 59 7.81 2.35 4.90
C VAL A 59 9.21 2.90 5.18
N GLY A 60 9.49 4.15 4.80
CA GLY A 60 10.78 4.80 5.09
C GLY A 60 11.02 5.11 6.56
N LYS A 61 10.02 4.94 7.44
CA LYS A 61 10.13 5.16 8.89
C LYS A 61 9.77 3.89 9.65
N GLU A 62 10.55 3.56 10.67
CA GLU A 62 10.27 2.42 11.54
C GLU A 62 8.95 2.64 12.29
N SER A 63 7.93 1.85 11.93
CA SER A 63 6.61 1.90 12.56
C SER A 63 6.53 0.87 13.67
N ARG A 64 6.25 1.34 14.90
CA ARG A 64 6.05 0.51 16.10
C ARG A 64 7.25 -0.39 16.44
N PRO A 65 8.45 0.17 16.72
CA PRO A 65 9.67 -0.60 17.01
C PRO A 65 9.55 -1.54 18.22
N HIS A 66 8.63 -1.26 19.15
CA HIS A 66 8.40 -2.07 20.36
C HIS A 66 7.68 -3.40 20.10
N MET A 67 7.14 -3.64 18.89
CA MET A 67 6.27 -4.80 18.64
C MET A 67 6.95 -6.14 18.85
N LEU A 68 8.24 -6.26 18.53
CA LEU A 68 8.97 -7.51 18.76
C LEU A 68 9.01 -7.87 20.25
N GLY A 69 9.40 -6.90 21.10
CA GLY A 69 9.43 -7.10 22.56
C GLY A 69 8.04 -7.40 23.12
N PHE A 70 7.03 -6.65 22.69
CA PHE A 70 5.64 -6.90 23.09
C PHE A 70 5.17 -8.33 22.76
N LEU A 71 5.47 -8.86 21.57
CA LEU A 71 5.07 -10.21 21.17
C LEU A 71 5.80 -11.29 21.99
N GLN A 72 7.07 -11.06 22.31
CA GLN A 72 7.88 -11.94 23.16
C GLN A 72 7.35 -11.96 24.60
N ASP A 73 7.03 -10.79 25.16
CA ASP A 73 6.47 -10.65 26.51
C ASP A 73 5.10 -11.33 26.66
N LYS A 74 4.35 -11.46 25.57
CA LYS A 74 3.06 -12.15 25.52
C LYS A 74 3.15 -13.62 25.14
N ALA A 75 4.36 -14.16 24.93
CA ALA A 75 4.59 -15.52 24.47
C ALA A 75 3.91 -15.88 23.14
N PHE A 76 3.57 -14.88 22.30
CA PHE A 76 3.05 -15.11 20.95
C PHE A 76 4.15 -15.42 19.94
N LEU A 77 5.37 -14.98 20.23
CA LEU A 77 6.55 -15.25 19.41
C LEU A 77 7.71 -15.63 20.33
N GLN A 78 8.14 -16.89 20.24
CA GLN A 78 9.28 -17.40 20.99
C GLN A 78 10.57 -17.24 20.18
N LYS A 79 11.69 -17.14 20.89
CA LYS A 79 13.01 -16.95 20.30
C LYS A 79 13.57 -18.24 19.71
#